data_AF-V9TWC8-F1
#
_entry.id   AF-V9TWC8-F1
#
_cell.length_a   1.000
_cell.length_b   1.000
_cell.length_c   1.000
_cell.angle_alpha   90.00
_cell.angle_beta   90.00
_cell.angle_gamma   90.00
#
_symmetry.space_group_name_H-M   'P 1'
#
loop_
_entity.id
_entity.type
_entity.pdbx_description
1 polymer ?
#
loop_
_entity_poly.entity_id
_entity_poly.type
_entity_poly.pdbx_seq_one_letter_code
_entity_poly.pdbx_strand_id
1 'polypeptide(L)'
;MPLHSEKRVVYYLPEQMYALVADVESYPDFLPWCAGARINKRYDNIFFADLMIGYKLFREKFTSKVGLYPQENRIEVTYTDGPFLYLKNYWGFHKHGDYCLIDFYLDFEFKNIVIQRMMRLFFNEAVRRMVQAFEDRAESLYGASSIFKSASCSSKHF
;
A
#
# COMPACT_ATOMS: atom_id res chain seq x y z
N MET A 1 13.22 -3.29 -15.53
CA MET A 1 11.90 -3.41 -14.87
C MET A 1 12.03 -2.85 -13.47
N PRO A 2 11.10 -2.06 -12.92
CA PRO A 2 11.26 -1.55 -11.58
C PRO A 2 10.74 -2.60 -10.60
N LEU A 3 11.66 -3.46 -10.16
CA LEU A 3 11.51 -4.16 -8.89
C LEU A 3 11.76 -3.13 -7.79
N HIS A 4 10.85 -3.06 -6.82
CA HIS A 4 10.98 -2.23 -5.64
C HIS A 4 10.78 -3.09 -4.40
N SER A 5 11.70 -3.00 -3.46
CA SER A 5 11.58 -3.63 -2.15
C SER A 5 12.01 -2.62 -1.10
N GLU A 6 11.20 -2.50 -0.06
CA GLU A 6 11.43 -1.56 1.03
C GLU A 6 11.07 -2.24 2.35
N LYS A 7 11.93 -2.05 3.36
CA LYS A 7 11.59 -2.37 4.75
C LYS A 7 11.50 -1.06 5.52
N ARG A 8 10.37 -0.82 6.17
CA ARG A 8 10.09 0.45 6.86
C ARG A 8 9.48 0.21 8.22
N VAL A 9 10.06 0.83 9.25
CA VAL A 9 9.47 0.84 10.60
C VAL A 9 8.46 1.98 10.67
N VAL A 10 7.24 1.67 11.11
CA VAL A 10 6.17 2.64 11.34
C VAL A 10 5.64 2.52 12.75
N TYR A 11 5.17 3.64 13.31
CA TYR A 11 4.79 3.74 14.71
C TYR A 11 3.37 3.20 15.00
N TYR A 12 3.00 2.06 14.43
CA TYR A 12 1.70 1.40 14.57
C TYR A 12 1.88 -0.10 14.79
N LEU A 13 0.85 -0.79 15.26
CA LEU A 13 0.88 -2.25 15.44
C LEU A 13 0.81 -2.99 14.09
N PRO A 14 1.42 -4.17 13.96
CA PRO A 14 1.34 -4.98 12.74
C PRO A 14 -0.10 -5.23 12.26
N GLU A 15 -1.01 -5.51 13.20
CA GLU A 15 -2.42 -5.79 12.91
C GLU A 15 -3.15 -4.55 12.36
N GLN A 16 -2.76 -3.36 12.83
CA GLN A 16 -3.31 -2.08 12.34
C GLN A 16 -2.89 -1.84 10.89
N MET A 17 -1.60 -2.00 10.59
CA MET A 17 -1.09 -1.80 9.24
C MET A 17 -1.61 -2.87 8.28
N TYR A 18 -1.71 -4.12 8.73
CA TYR A 18 -2.34 -5.20 7.98
C TYR A 18 -3.80 -4.85 7.64
N ALA A 19 -4.61 -4.46 8.62
CA ALA A 19 -6.02 -4.14 8.40
C ALA A 19 -6.19 -2.98 7.41
N LEU A 20 -5.34 -1.95 7.53
CA LEU A 20 -5.36 -0.78 6.66
C LEU A 20 -5.02 -1.14 5.20
N VAL A 21 -4.00 -1.97 4.96
CA VAL A 21 -3.63 -2.40 3.60
C VAL A 21 -4.58 -3.49 3.07
N ALA A 22 -5.21 -4.29 3.92
CA ALA A 22 -6.20 -5.27 3.51
C ALA A 22 -7.53 -4.61 3.04
N ASP A 23 -7.81 -3.39 3.51
CA ASP A 23 -9.02 -2.62 3.17
C ASP A 23 -8.88 -1.89 1.82
N VAL A 24 -8.80 -2.70 0.76
CA VAL A 24 -8.58 -2.23 -0.61
C VAL A 24 -9.69 -1.29 -1.11
N GLU A 25 -10.93 -1.47 -0.67
CA GLU A 25 -12.07 -0.66 -1.14
C GLU A 25 -12.00 0.80 -0.65
N SER A 26 -11.32 1.04 0.47
CA SER A 26 -11.06 2.39 1.00
C SER A 26 -9.93 3.13 0.30
N TYR A 27 -9.17 2.49 -0.59
CA TYR A 27 -8.02 3.12 -1.28
C TYR A 27 -8.35 4.43 -2.02
N PRO A 28 -9.51 4.58 -2.69
CA PRO A 28 -9.86 5.83 -3.36
C PRO A 28 -9.99 7.04 -2.41
N ASP A 29 -10.24 6.79 -1.13
CA ASP A 29 -10.44 7.86 -0.14
C ASP A 29 -9.13 8.56 0.23
N PHE A 30 -7.99 7.89 0.06
CA PHE A 30 -6.70 8.43 0.53
C PHE A 30 -5.54 8.27 -0.45
N LEU A 31 -5.59 7.35 -1.42
CA LEU A 31 -4.53 7.21 -2.42
C LEU A 31 -4.75 8.22 -3.56
N PRO A 32 -3.80 9.15 -3.80
CA PRO A 32 -4.02 10.30 -4.68
C PRO A 32 -4.19 9.97 -6.18
N TRP A 33 -3.92 8.74 -6.60
CA TRP A 33 -4.13 8.24 -7.97
C TRP A 33 -5.15 7.10 -8.03
N CYS A 34 -5.69 6.64 -6.90
CA CYS A 34 -6.72 5.61 -6.95
C CYS A 34 -8.06 6.28 -7.25
N ALA A 35 -8.51 6.18 -8.50
CA ALA A 35 -9.80 6.70 -8.93
C ALA A 35 -10.97 5.77 -8.55
N GLY A 36 -10.66 4.53 -8.15
CA GLY A 36 -11.63 3.58 -7.64
C GLY A 36 -11.00 2.23 -7.33
N ALA A 37 -11.62 1.54 -6.39
CA ALA A 37 -11.28 0.20 -5.97
C ALA A 37 -12.57 -0.59 -5.76
N ARG A 38 -12.63 -1.81 -6.29
CA ARG A 38 -13.83 -2.64 -6.19
C ARG A 38 -13.47 -4.10 -6.05
N ILE A 39 -14.08 -4.79 -5.10
CA ILE A 39 -13.97 -6.24 -5.01
C ILE A 39 -15.02 -6.88 -5.93
N ASN A 40 -14.55 -7.68 -6.89
CA ASN A 40 -15.39 -8.34 -7.88
C ASN A 40 -15.92 -9.69 -7.37
N LYS A 41 -15.06 -10.45 -6.68
CA LYS A 41 -15.33 -11.81 -6.19
C LYS A 41 -14.53 -12.06 -4.91
N ARG A 42 -15.09 -12.80 -3.97
CA ARG A 42 -14.42 -13.19 -2.72
C ARG A 42 -14.69 -14.67 -2.42
N TYR A 43 -13.64 -15.38 -2.03
CA TYR A 43 -13.62 -16.79 -1.64
C TYR A 43 -12.72 -16.91 -0.41
N ASP A 44 -13.33 -17.03 0.77
CA ASP A 44 -12.62 -17.07 2.05
C ASP A 44 -11.61 -15.90 2.20
N ASN A 45 -10.33 -16.23 2.28
CA ASN A 45 -9.22 -15.31 2.44
C ASN A 45 -8.67 -14.79 1.11
N ILE A 46 -9.26 -15.16 -0.03
CA ILE A 46 -8.85 -14.72 -1.37
C ILE A 46 -9.97 -13.86 -1.97
N PHE A 47 -9.62 -12.76 -2.61
CA PHE A 47 -10.56 -11.99 -3.41
C PHE A 47 -9.91 -11.48 -4.70
N PHE A 48 -10.75 -11.06 -5.65
CA PHE A 48 -10.33 -10.42 -6.88
C PHE A 48 -10.79 -8.98 -6.84
N ALA A 49 -9.88 -8.03 -7.02
CA ALA A 49 -10.19 -6.62 -6.97
C ALA A 49 -9.72 -5.90 -8.23
N ASP A 50 -10.56 -5.00 -8.71
CA ASP A 50 -10.22 -4.01 -9.72
C ASP A 50 -9.69 -2.75 -9.02
N LEU A 51 -8.50 -2.31 -9.43
CA LEU A 51 -7.99 -0.97 -9.12
C LEU A 51 -7.99 -0.13 -10.38
N MET A 52 -8.57 1.06 -10.29
CA MET A 52 -8.56 2.08 -11.32
C MET A 52 -7.55 3.15 -10.91
N ILE A 53 -6.40 3.18 -11.59
CA ILE A 53 -5.33 4.11 -11.31
C ILE A 53 -5.31 5.21 -12.36
N GLY A 54 -5.29 6.46 -11.91
CA GLY A 54 -5.28 7.65 -12.74
C GLY A 54 -4.12 8.58 -12.40
N TYR A 55 -3.40 9.06 -13.42
CA TYR A 55 -2.43 10.15 -13.27
C TYR A 55 -2.45 11.06 -14.50
N LYS A 56 -2.84 12.32 -14.32
CA LYS A 56 -3.07 13.29 -15.41
C LYS A 56 -4.02 12.71 -16.47
N LEU A 57 -3.57 12.54 -17.71
CA LEU A 57 -4.34 12.00 -18.84
C LEU A 57 -4.38 10.46 -18.87
N PHE A 58 -3.56 9.79 -18.05
CA PHE A 58 -3.49 8.34 -18.01
C PHE A 58 -4.54 7.78 -17.05
N ARG A 59 -5.33 6.82 -17.51
CA ARG A 59 -6.26 6.04 -16.68
C ARG A 59 -6.19 4.60 -17.10
N GLU A 60 -5.83 3.73 -16.18
CA GLU A 60 -5.76 2.29 -16.42
C GLU A 60 -6.49 1.54 -15.33
N LYS A 61 -7.08 0.42 -15.72
CA LYS A 61 -7.69 -0.53 -14.79
C LYS A 61 -6.91 -1.82 -14.84
N PHE A 62 -6.64 -2.40 -13.67
CA PHE A 62 -6.13 -3.76 -13.59
C PHE A 62 -6.87 -4.54 -12.51
N THR A 63 -6.95 -5.84 -12.73
CA THR A 63 -7.50 -6.80 -11.79
C THR A 63 -6.38 -7.62 -11.18
N SER A 64 -6.44 -7.78 -9.86
CA SER A 64 -5.52 -8.62 -9.10
C SER A 64 -6.29 -9.65 -8.28
N LYS A 65 -5.70 -10.84 -8.14
CA LYS A 65 -6.01 -11.80 -7.09
C LYS A 65 -5.24 -11.40 -5.83
N VAL A 66 -5.96 -11.18 -4.73
CA VAL A 66 -5.43 -10.80 -3.42
C VAL A 66 -5.66 -11.95 -2.45
N GLY A 67 -4.60 -12.45 -1.83
CA GLY A 67 -4.63 -13.41 -0.74
C GLY A 67 -4.31 -12.74 0.59
N LEU A 68 -5.17 -12.96 1.57
CA LEU A 68 -5.06 -12.44 2.93
C LEU A 68 -4.62 -13.55 3.89
N TYR A 69 -3.58 -13.34 4.66
CA TYR A 69 -3.05 -14.30 5.63
C TYR A 69 -2.94 -13.63 7.01
N PRO A 70 -4.07 -13.48 7.74
CA PRO A 70 -4.12 -12.70 8.97
C PRO A 70 -3.26 -13.28 10.10
N GLN A 71 -3.17 -14.61 10.21
CA GLN A 71 -2.33 -15.28 11.21
C GLN A 71 -0.82 -15.01 11.01
N GLU A 72 -0.43 -14.63 9.79
CA GLU A 72 0.94 -14.31 9.42
C GLU A 72 1.15 -12.80 9.24
N ASN A 73 0.10 -11.97 9.41
CA ASN A 73 0.08 -10.57 9.03
C ASN A 73 0.70 -10.35 7.63
N ARG A 74 0.17 -11.07 6.64
CA ARG A 74 0.72 -11.10 5.28
C ARG A 74 -0.37 -10.91 4.21
N ILE A 75 -0.04 -10.18 3.16
CA ILE A 75 -0.90 -9.99 1.98
C ILE A 75 -0.09 -10.33 0.72
N GLU A 76 -0.68 -11.12 -0.16
CA GLU A 76 -0.10 -11.46 -1.45
C GLU A 76 -1.01 -11.01 -2.58
N VAL A 77 -0.43 -10.40 -3.61
CA VAL A 77 -1.17 -9.85 -4.74
C VAL A 77 -0.53 -10.35 -6.02
N THR A 78 -1.33 -10.99 -6.86
CA THR A 78 -0.92 -11.43 -8.20
C THR A 78 -1.87 -10.87 -9.23
N TYR A 79 -1.31 -10.31 -10.29
CA TYR A 79 -2.05 -9.80 -11.43
C TYR A 79 -2.86 -10.89 -12.16
N THR A 80 -4.05 -10.51 -12.63
CA THR A 80 -4.90 -11.39 -13.43
C THR A 80 -5.36 -10.78 -14.76
N ASP A 81 -5.63 -9.47 -14.82
CA ASP A 81 -6.09 -8.82 -16.06
C ASP A 81 -5.75 -7.31 -16.09
N GLY A 82 -5.61 -6.73 -17.30
CA GLY A 82 -5.25 -5.32 -17.51
C GLY A 82 -3.97 -5.05 -18.34
N PRO A 83 -3.30 -3.90 -18.13
CA PRO A 83 -2.19 -3.41 -18.96
C PRO A 83 -0.82 -4.00 -18.60
N PHE A 84 -0.72 -4.70 -17.46
CA PHE A 84 0.52 -5.33 -17.03
C PHE A 84 0.80 -6.62 -17.81
N LEU A 85 2.06 -6.84 -18.15
CA LEU A 85 2.56 -8.15 -18.54
C LEU A 85 2.54 -9.07 -17.32
N TYR A 86 3.00 -8.56 -16.19
CA TYR A 86 2.84 -9.17 -14.87
C TYR A 86 2.88 -8.09 -13.78
N LEU A 87 2.29 -8.40 -12.63
CA LEU A 87 2.50 -7.69 -11.38
C LEU A 87 2.43 -8.69 -10.23
N LYS A 88 3.43 -8.63 -9.34
CA LYS A 88 3.53 -9.36 -8.09
C LYS A 88 3.78 -8.36 -6.97
N ASN A 89 2.99 -8.46 -5.92
CA ASN A 89 3.17 -7.63 -4.75
C ASN A 89 2.99 -8.46 -3.48
N TYR A 90 3.83 -8.17 -2.50
CA TYR A 90 3.84 -8.82 -1.21
C TYR A 90 3.93 -7.74 -0.13
N TRP A 91 3.16 -7.94 0.94
CA TRP A 91 3.25 -7.17 2.17
C TRP A 91 3.41 -8.14 3.33
N GLY A 92 4.42 -7.93 4.16
CA GLY A 92 4.55 -8.52 5.48
C GLY A 92 4.52 -7.43 6.55
N PHE A 93 3.84 -7.69 7.66
CA PHE A 93 3.82 -6.78 8.81
C PHE A 93 4.36 -7.53 10.02
N HIS A 94 5.55 -7.15 10.47
CA HIS A 94 6.28 -7.84 11.51
C HIS A 94 6.40 -6.99 12.77
N LYS A 95 6.32 -7.64 13.94
CA LYS A 95 6.56 -6.96 15.21
C LYS A 95 7.99 -6.43 15.29
N HIS A 96 8.15 -5.17 15.68
CA HIS A 96 9.43 -4.51 15.90
C HIS A 96 9.36 -3.67 17.19
N GLY A 97 9.61 -4.30 18.34
CA GLY A 97 9.32 -3.69 19.64
C GLY A 97 7.82 -3.46 19.82
N ASP A 98 7.44 -2.20 20.09
CA ASP A 98 6.05 -1.73 20.17
C ASP A 98 5.51 -1.20 18.82
N TYR A 99 6.27 -1.43 17.74
CA TYR A 99 6.01 -0.90 16.41
C TYR A 99 5.89 -2.02 15.37
N CYS A 100 5.64 -1.62 14.12
CA CYS A 100 5.54 -2.50 12.97
C CYS A 100 6.71 -2.26 12.01
N LEU A 101 7.40 -3.33 11.63
CA LEU A 101 8.24 -3.37 10.45
C LEU A 101 7.42 -3.86 9.26
N ILE A 102 7.17 -2.97 8.31
CA ILE A 102 6.57 -3.29 7.02
C ILE A 102 7.65 -3.86 6.11
N ASP A 103 7.40 -5.02 5.51
CA ASP A 103 8.20 -5.64 4.46
C ASP A 103 7.40 -5.57 3.15
N PHE A 104 7.73 -4.60 2.30
CA PHE A 104 7.05 -4.33 1.05
C PHE A 104 7.89 -4.81 -0.14
N TYR A 105 7.25 -5.52 -1.05
CA TYR A 105 7.84 -5.93 -2.31
C TYR A 105 6.84 -5.73 -3.45
N LEU A 106 7.29 -5.11 -4.53
CA LEU A 106 6.52 -4.86 -5.74
C LEU A 106 7.39 -5.07 -6.96
N ASP A 107 6.98 -5.99 -7.84
CA ASP A 107 7.62 -6.24 -9.12
C ASP A 107 6.54 -6.25 -10.21
N PHE A 108 6.69 -5.43 -11.23
CA PHE A 108 5.74 -5.33 -12.32
C PHE A 108 6.39 -4.96 -13.64
N GLU A 109 5.70 -5.32 -14.71
CA GLU A 109 6.04 -4.91 -16.06
C GLU A 109 4.77 -4.59 -16.84
N PHE A 110 4.77 -3.51 -17.64
CA PHE A 110 3.65 -3.19 -18.55
C PHE A 110 3.81 -3.90 -19.90
N LYS A 111 2.70 -4.26 -20.55
CA LYS A 111 2.71 -4.78 -21.93
C LYS A 111 3.25 -3.76 -22.94
N ASN A 112 2.99 -2.46 -22.71
CA ASN A 112 3.36 -1.39 -23.64
C ASN A 112 4.66 -0.68 -23.21
N ILE A 113 5.67 -0.71 -24.08
CA ILE A 113 7.00 -0.13 -23.83
C ILE A 113 6.99 1.40 -23.64
N VAL A 114 6.02 2.10 -24.22
CA VAL A 114 5.85 3.56 -24.08
C VAL A 114 5.38 3.87 -22.66
N ILE A 115 4.37 3.14 -22.16
CA ILE A 115 3.88 3.27 -20.78
C ILE A 115 5.02 2.97 -19.79
N GLN A 116 5.80 1.91 -20.03
CA GLN A 116 6.96 1.58 -19.20
C GLN A 116 7.97 2.74 -19.13
N ARG A 117 8.28 3.38 -20.27
CA ARG A 117 9.21 4.52 -20.34
C ARG A 117 8.68 5.73 -19.57
N MET A 118 7.40 6.05 -19.74
CA MET A 118 6.77 7.16 -19.04
C MET A 118 6.79 6.95 -17.53
N MET A 119 6.36 5.77 -17.05
CA MET A 119 6.32 5.44 -15.62
C MET A 119 7.67 5.61 -14.93
N ARG A 120 8.78 5.26 -15.59
CA ARG A 120 10.14 5.45 -15.04
C ARG A 120 10.46 6.90 -14.67
N LEU A 121 9.88 7.88 -15.38
CA LEU A 121 10.15 9.31 -15.13
C LEU A 121 9.48 9.83 -13.86
N PHE A 122 8.39 9.19 -13.40
CA PHE A 122 7.62 9.65 -12.25
C PHE A 122 7.40 8.57 -11.17
N PHE A 123 8.02 7.39 -11.33
CA PHE A 123 7.88 6.25 -10.41
C PHE A 123 8.27 6.62 -8.98
N ASN A 124 9.43 7.27 -8.79
CA ASN A 124 9.92 7.61 -7.46
C ASN A 124 8.95 8.56 -6.72
N GLU A 125 8.39 9.54 -7.41
CA GLU A 125 7.42 10.46 -6.81
C GLU A 125 6.08 9.76 -6.51
N ALA A 126 5.64 8.85 -7.39
CA ALA A 126 4.46 8.02 -7.12
C ALA A 126 4.66 7.14 -5.88
N VAL A 127 5.78 6.44 -5.75
CA VAL A 127 6.07 5.61 -4.56
C VAL A 127 6.13 6.48 -3.30
N ARG A 128 6.83 7.62 -3.34
CA ARG A 128 6.93 8.53 -2.18
C ARG A 128 5.56 8.99 -1.69
N ARG A 129 4.68 9.41 -2.61
CA ARG A 129 3.31 9.82 -2.27
C ARG A 129 2.45 8.66 -1.78
N MET A 130 2.78 7.41 -2.16
CA MET A 130 2.03 6.22 -1.79
C MET A 130 2.27 5.95 -0.32
N VAL A 131 3.55 5.89 0.06
CA VAL A 131 3.99 5.70 1.44
C VAL A 131 3.39 6.79 2.33
N GLN A 132 3.48 8.06 1.94
CA GLN A 132 2.89 9.16 2.71
C GLN A 132 1.38 8.98 2.89
N ALA A 133 0.65 8.64 1.84
CA ALA A 133 -0.80 8.47 1.92
C ALA A 133 -1.21 7.34 2.88
N PHE A 134 -0.44 6.24 2.91
CA PHE A 134 -0.64 5.15 3.86
C PHE A 134 -0.34 5.58 5.32
N GLU A 135 0.70 6.37 5.54
CA GLU A 135 1.03 6.93 6.87
C GLU A 135 -0.04 7.91 7.36
N ASP A 136 -0.47 8.84 6.50
CA ASP A 136 -1.54 9.81 6.80
C ASP A 136 -2.86 9.09 7.12
N ARG A 137 -3.17 8.01 6.38
CA ARG A 137 -4.36 7.20 6.63
C ARG A 137 -4.26 6.46 7.96
N ALA A 138 -3.08 5.95 8.32
CA ALA A 138 -2.86 5.29 9.61
C ALA A 138 -3.07 6.29 10.76
N GLU A 139 -2.56 7.52 10.63
CA GLU A 139 -2.77 8.59 11.61
C GLU A 139 -4.25 8.94 11.74
N SER A 140 -4.98 9.05 10.62
CA SER A 140 -6.42 9.34 10.64
C SER A 140 -7.24 8.23 11.30
N LEU A 141 -6.84 6.96 11.19
CA LEU A 141 -7.61 5.82 11.71
C LEU A 141 -7.26 5.47 13.15
N TYR A 142 -5.99 5.58 13.51
CA TYR A 142 -5.46 5.10 14.79
C TYR A 142 -4.98 6.22 15.71
N GLY A 143 -5.04 7.47 15.23
CA GLY A 143 -4.49 8.65 15.88
C GLY A 143 -2.99 8.77 15.67
N ALA A 144 -2.44 9.95 15.98
CA ALA A 144 -0.99 10.12 16.06
C ALA A 144 -0.44 9.08 17.03
N SER A 145 0.52 8.27 16.58
CA SER A 145 1.13 7.22 17.40
C SER A 145 1.38 7.75 18.80
N SER A 146 0.66 7.18 19.78
CA SER A 146 0.59 7.70 21.14
C SER A 146 1.93 7.69 21.88
N ILE A 147 2.99 7.20 21.23
CA ILE A 147 4.36 7.20 21.75
C ILE A 147 5.06 8.56 21.54
N PHE A 148 4.56 9.45 20.66
CA PHE A 148 5.13 10.81 20.50
C PHE A 148 4.54 11.87 21.45
N LYS A 149 3.51 11.57 22.25
CA LYS A 149 2.92 12.56 23.18
C LYS A 149 3.68 12.76 24.50
N SER A 150 4.66 11.91 24.84
CA SER A 150 5.45 12.07 26.06
C SER A 150 6.72 12.92 25.90
N ALA A 151 7.17 13.20 24.67
CA ALA A 151 8.40 13.94 24.43
C ALA A 151 8.25 15.47 24.31
N SER A 152 7.03 16.02 24.23
CA SER A 152 6.81 17.47 24.12
C SER A 152 6.23 18.14 25.37
N CYS A 153 6.02 17.41 26.47
CA CYS A 153 5.56 17.97 27.74
C CYS A 153 6.63 17.85 28.84
N SER A 154 7.78 18.50 28.63
CA SER A 154 8.73 18.82 29.71
C SER A 154 9.62 19.98 29.27
N SER A 155 9.07 21.19 29.30
CA SER A 155 9.83 22.44 29.38
C SER A 155 8.92 23.59 29.79
N LYS A 156 8.37 23.49 31.01
CA LYS A 156 8.03 24.66 31.85
C LYS A 156 8.38 24.30 33.30
N HIS A 157 8.98 25.26 34.01
CA HIS A 157 9.58 25.22 35.35
C HIS A 157 11.07 24.78 35.34
N PHE A 158 12.07 25.59 35.70
CA PHE A 158 12.18 26.90 36.37
C PHE A 158 13.14 27.82 35.59
#